data_AF-A0A0M9G587-F1
#
_entry.id   AF-A0A0M9G587-F1
#
_cell.length_a   1.000
_cell.length_b   1.000
_cell.length_c   1.000
_cell.angle_alpha   90.00
_cell.angle_beta   90.00
_cell.angle_gamma   90.00
#
_symmetry.space_group_name_H-M   'P 1'
#
loop_
_entity.id
_entity.type
_entity.pdbx_description
1 polymer ?
#
loop_
_entity_poly.entity_id
_entity_poly.type
_entity_poly.pdbx_seq_one_letter_code
_entity_poly.pdbx_strand_id
1 'polypeptide(L)'
;MSAATTSDAAAADHGNKTEEAPAESSSLEANRLREELQHCQEKFASWKEKAKIGVDNLRMQIIGLNQRLERSEQKRVEELRTVDLLQSSMSAQADLASAHSFAAACLFVNSLSARNGATEGAAKATASSSPSPTPAAAVTPPSPPSPPNALITKLQRTIQEQSDRLKETHHALKRSTNEVQQRIEALKRQDGIVAVLKRRLEASEAANVSLEEQLMNVPNVEEWRAAQDELDHQLERSRLEYETRESNLVLHHSNEIQALNMAHEQEIRELQRDAQEKVSQAVQNALASQAQAAASASTQLAQSHQQRQREAEDAAYMDLLSDYKALEATSGAAVRERDAVLKQQKTLIRELHDFFRAVGMGGIASASQVQSPQSGNVAVAREMTVEDTIRQIGEQRARVIALQEELSRCRREVVQLKRSKPSQPPDGLGAQQTQYVRSVVVQLLCSLNDASIAKRLLPVLSMLLKFSNDDMTAVTKAMPQWTQHR
;
A
#
# COMPACT_ATOMS: atom_id res chain seq x y z
N MET A 1 41.94 1.56 46.07
CA MET A 1 41.56 1.14 47.44
C MET A 1 40.97 -0.25 47.35
N SER A 2 41.35 -1.16 48.26
CA SER A 2 40.78 -2.51 48.50
C SER A 2 40.54 -3.39 47.25
N ALA A 3 41.43 -4.31 46.83
CA ALA A 3 42.16 -5.37 47.53
C ALA A 3 41.27 -6.52 48.07
N ALA A 4 41.36 -7.69 47.42
CA ALA A 4 41.10 -9.01 47.98
C ALA A 4 41.87 -10.04 47.13
N THR A 5 42.80 -10.76 47.77
CA THR A 5 43.77 -11.65 47.12
C THR A 5 43.56 -13.08 47.61
N THR A 6 43.60 -14.06 46.70
CA THR A 6 43.84 -15.50 46.95
C THR A 6 44.19 -16.09 45.58
N SER A 7 45.41 -16.55 45.25
CA SER A 7 46.38 -17.36 45.99
C SER A 7 45.80 -18.69 46.46
N ASP A 8 45.97 -19.72 45.62
CA ASP A 8 46.60 -20.94 46.14
C ASP A 8 47.53 -21.55 45.07
N ALA A 9 48.58 -22.23 45.52
CA ALA A 9 49.65 -22.75 44.67
C ALA A 9 49.96 -24.20 45.04
N ALA A 10 49.99 -25.09 44.05
CA ALA A 10 50.49 -26.45 44.19
C ALA A 10 51.66 -26.66 43.23
N ALA A 11 52.87 -26.75 43.79
CA ALA A 11 54.08 -27.08 43.07
C ALA A 11 54.58 -28.47 43.46
N ALA A 12 54.87 -29.30 42.46
CA ALA A 12 55.77 -30.45 42.51
C ALA A 12 56.11 -30.79 41.04
N ASP A 13 57.29 -30.40 40.54
CA ASP A 13 58.55 -31.11 40.73
C ASP A 13 58.69 -32.32 39.81
N HIS A 14 59.37 -32.11 38.67
CA HIS A 14 60.17 -33.11 37.97
C HIS A 14 61.35 -32.38 37.33
N GLY A 15 62.53 -32.52 37.92
CA GLY A 15 63.76 -31.96 37.35
C GLY A 15 64.25 -32.75 36.13
N ASN A 16 64.84 -32.04 35.16
CA ASN A 16 65.78 -32.66 34.24
C ASN A 16 66.87 -31.66 33.83
N LYS A 17 68.09 -31.99 34.27
CA LYS A 17 69.36 -31.96 33.53
C LYS A 17 69.62 -30.82 32.53
N THR A 18 70.52 -29.96 32.97
CA THR A 18 71.69 -29.44 32.25
C THR A 18 71.87 -29.86 30.79
N GLU A 19 71.74 -28.89 29.89
CA GLU A 19 72.56 -28.80 28.67
C GLU A 19 72.85 -27.31 28.42
N GLU A 20 74.14 -26.93 28.43
CA GLU A 20 74.57 -25.56 28.18
C GLU A 20 74.79 -25.33 26.68
N ALA A 21 74.39 -24.13 26.22
CA ALA A 21 74.51 -23.57 24.88
C ALA A 21 73.52 -24.09 23.80
N PRO A 22 73.03 -23.20 22.89
CA PRO A 22 73.46 -21.83 22.67
C PRO A 22 72.44 -20.78 23.17
N ALA A 23 72.88 -19.85 24.03
CA ALA A 23 72.09 -18.67 24.39
C ALA A 23 71.77 -17.74 23.19
N GLU A 24 72.45 -17.94 22.06
CA GLU A 24 72.23 -17.24 20.80
C GLU A 24 71.01 -17.77 20.03
N SER A 25 70.69 -19.08 20.06
CA SER A 25 69.51 -19.59 19.35
C SER A 25 68.21 -19.24 20.08
N SER A 26 68.21 -19.30 21.42
CA SER A 26 67.05 -18.93 22.23
C SER A 26 66.75 -17.42 22.18
N SER A 27 67.79 -16.57 22.02
CA SER A 27 67.58 -15.13 21.83
C SER A 27 67.08 -14.77 20.42
N LEU A 28 67.51 -15.49 19.38
CA LEU A 28 66.94 -15.38 18.04
C LEU A 28 65.46 -15.82 18.00
N GLU A 29 65.11 -16.94 18.62
CA GLU A 29 63.73 -17.42 18.71
C GLU A 29 62.84 -16.46 19.53
N ALA A 30 63.34 -15.95 20.66
CA ALA A 30 62.63 -14.94 21.45
C ALA A 30 62.41 -13.62 20.68
N ASN A 31 63.36 -13.21 19.82
CA ASN A 31 63.19 -12.04 18.95
C ASN A 31 62.15 -12.30 17.87
N ARG A 32 62.19 -13.45 17.21
CA ARG A 32 61.16 -13.85 16.24
C ARG A 32 59.76 -13.89 16.85
N LEU A 33 59.60 -14.44 18.06
CA LEU A 33 58.31 -14.46 18.75
C LEU A 33 57.83 -13.05 19.13
N ARG A 34 58.73 -12.09 19.42
CA ARG A 34 58.37 -10.68 19.61
C ARG A 34 57.89 -10.04 18.30
N GLU A 35 58.55 -10.30 17.18
CA GLU A 35 58.15 -9.82 15.85
C GLU A 35 56.79 -10.41 15.43
N GLU A 36 56.57 -11.71 15.61
CA GLU A 36 55.29 -12.38 15.32
C GLU A 36 54.17 -11.84 16.24
N LEU A 37 54.46 -11.57 17.52
CA LEU A 37 53.52 -10.97 18.47
C LEU A 37 53.20 -9.52 18.11
N GLN A 38 54.19 -8.70 17.74
CA GLN A 38 53.98 -7.33 17.26
C GLN A 38 53.13 -7.34 15.98
N HIS A 39 53.44 -8.22 15.02
CA HIS A 39 52.66 -8.37 13.79
C HIS A 39 51.20 -8.79 14.06
N CYS A 40 50.98 -9.65 15.06
CA CYS A 40 49.63 -10.00 15.52
C CYS A 40 48.91 -8.81 16.18
N GLN A 41 49.60 -8.00 16.97
CA GLN A 41 49.04 -6.77 17.57
C GLN A 41 48.67 -5.73 16.50
N GLU A 42 49.52 -5.51 15.50
CA GLU A 42 49.27 -4.61 14.37
C GLU A 42 48.07 -5.08 13.51
N LYS A 43 48.00 -6.39 13.23
CA LYS A 43 46.83 -7.01 12.57
C LYS A 43 45.55 -6.80 13.39
N PHE A 44 45.60 -7.02 14.70
CA PHE A 44 44.44 -6.84 15.59
C PHE A 44 44.01 -5.37 15.65
N ALA A 45 44.95 -4.42 15.71
CA ALA A 45 44.66 -2.99 15.64
C ALA A 45 44.02 -2.60 14.30
N SER A 46 44.54 -3.11 13.17
CA SER A 46 43.96 -2.90 11.84
C SER A 46 42.53 -3.46 11.73
N TRP A 47 42.29 -4.66 12.28
CA TRP A 47 40.96 -5.28 12.31
C TRP A 47 39.98 -4.49 13.19
N LYS A 48 40.44 -4.01 14.35
CA LYS A 48 39.65 -3.18 15.26
C LYS A 48 39.21 -1.86 14.59
N GLU A 49 40.10 -1.19 13.87
CA GLU A 49 39.76 0.05 13.17
C GLU A 49 38.84 -0.21 11.97
N LYS A 50 39.08 -1.28 11.18
CA LYS A 50 38.16 -1.69 10.09
C LYS A 50 36.76 -2.04 10.61
N ALA A 51 36.67 -2.75 11.73
CA ALA A 51 35.41 -3.09 12.38
C ALA A 51 34.68 -1.82 12.87
N LYS A 52 35.41 -0.88 13.49
CA LYS A 52 34.89 0.42 13.92
C LYS A 52 34.34 1.23 12.74
N ILE A 53 35.09 1.38 11.65
CA ILE A 53 34.64 2.05 10.42
C ILE A 53 33.38 1.38 9.86
N GLY A 54 33.31 0.04 9.86
CA GLY A 54 32.12 -0.71 9.46
C GLY A 54 30.89 -0.41 10.33
N VAL A 55 31.06 -0.43 11.66
CA VAL A 55 30.01 -0.10 12.63
C VAL A 55 29.54 1.35 12.49
N ASP A 56 30.45 2.31 12.31
CA ASP A 56 30.11 3.72 12.18
C ASP A 56 29.43 4.01 10.83
N ASN A 57 29.81 3.33 9.75
CA ASN A 57 29.08 3.37 8.47
C ASN A 57 27.64 2.81 8.63
N LEU A 58 27.47 1.65 9.29
CA LEU A 58 26.14 1.09 9.57
C LEU A 58 25.29 2.02 10.44
N ARG A 59 25.88 2.68 11.46
CA ARG A 59 25.20 3.71 12.27
C ARG A 59 24.74 4.88 11.42
N MET A 60 25.59 5.40 10.54
CA MET A 60 25.23 6.49 9.62
C MET A 60 24.13 6.09 8.63
N GLN A 61 24.13 4.84 8.15
CA GLN A 61 23.05 4.30 7.32
C GLN A 61 21.72 4.20 8.10
N ILE A 62 21.75 3.70 9.34
CA ILE A 62 20.56 3.63 10.21
C ILE A 62 20.00 5.04 10.47
N ILE A 63 20.85 6.01 10.81
CA ILE A 63 20.44 7.42 10.99
C ILE A 63 19.82 7.97 9.70
N GLY A 64 20.46 7.73 8.55
CA GLY A 64 19.94 8.17 7.25
C GLY A 64 18.62 7.52 6.85
N LEU A 65 18.39 6.25 7.22
CA LEU A 65 17.13 5.54 7.00
C LEU A 65 16.03 6.03 7.96
N ASN A 66 16.33 6.23 9.24
CA ASN A 66 15.38 6.78 10.21
C ASN A 66 14.92 8.19 9.81
N GLN A 67 15.85 9.07 9.42
CA GLN A 67 15.49 10.41 8.93
C GLN A 67 14.64 10.37 7.64
N ARG A 68 14.79 9.33 6.79
CA ARG A 68 13.93 9.15 5.60
C ARG A 68 12.55 8.63 5.99
N LEU A 69 12.47 7.74 6.99
CA LEU A 69 11.21 7.24 7.55
C LEU A 69 10.42 8.38 8.19
N GLU A 70 11.04 9.17 9.09
CA GLU A 70 10.45 10.35 9.72
C GLU A 70 9.90 11.35 8.68
N ARG A 71 10.68 11.64 7.62
CA ARG A 71 10.22 12.50 6.51
C ARG A 71 9.07 11.88 5.71
N SER A 72 8.99 10.55 5.62
CA SER A 72 7.87 9.86 4.95
C SER A 72 6.61 9.87 5.81
N GLU A 73 6.75 9.69 7.12
CA GLU A 73 5.65 9.76 8.08
C GLU A 73 5.09 11.19 8.18
N GLN A 74 5.97 12.20 8.24
CA GLN A 74 5.57 13.61 8.20
C GLN A 74 4.75 13.95 6.95
N LYS A 75 5.21 13.51 5.77
CA LYS A 75 4.44 13.66 4.51
C LYS A 75 3.08 12.97 4.58
N ARG A 76 3.04 11.72 5.06
CA ARG A 76 1.78 10.97 5.17
C ARG A 76 0.80 11.65 6.14
N VAL A 77 1.27 12.21 7.24
CA VAL A 77 0.45 12.98 8.20
C VAL A 77 -0.05 14.29 7.58
N GLU A 78 0.77 14.96 6.77
CA GLU A 78 0.36 16.15 6.01
C GLU A 78 -0.69 15.80 4.94
N GLU A 79 -0.48 14.73 4.17
CA GLU A 79 -1.42 14.19 3.19
C GLU A 79 -2.75 13.79 3.85
N LEU A 80 -2.73 13.04 4.95
CA LEU A 80 -3.93 12.69 5.73
C LEU A 80 -4.70 13.93 6.18
N ARG A 81 -4.02 14.96 6.72
CA ARG A 81 -4.66 16.24 7.07
C ARG A 81 -5.30 16.94 5.88
N THR A 82 -4.69 16.88 4.69
CA THR A 82 -5.32 17.44 3.48
C THR A 82 -6.52 16.62 3.02
N VAL A 83 -6.50 15.29 3.16
CA VAL A 83 -7.63 14.41 2.85
C VAL A 83 -8.79 14.63 3.82
N ASP A 84 -8.55 14.76 5.12
CA ASP A 84 -9.57 15.07 6.12
C ASP A 84 -10.20 16.45 5.88
N LEU A 85 -9.41 17.46 5.49
CA LEU A 85 -9.91 18.78 5.08
C LEU A 85 -10.80 18.69 3.82
N LEU A 86 -10.36 17.94 2.80
CA LEU A 86 -11.12 17.74 1.56
C LEU A 86 -12.40 16.95 1.82
N GLN A 87 -12.37 15.91 2.66
CA GLN A 87 -13.55 15.13 3.01
C GLN A 87 -14.57 15.99 3.77
N SER A 88 -14.12 16.81 4.72
CA SER A 88 -14.97 17.77 5.45
C SER A 88 -15.55 18.85 4.53
N SER A 89 -14.78 19.31 3.55
CA SER A 89 -15.24 20.26 2.53
C SER A 89 -16.26 19.63 1.58
N MET A 90 -16.07 18.36 1.17
CA MET A 90 -17.01 17.67 0.28
C MET A 90 -18.32 17.33 0.98
N SER A 91 -18.33 16.99 2.28
CA SER A 91 -19.58 16.80 3.02
C SER A 91 -20.37 18.10 3.11
N ALA A 92 -19.72 19.22 3.46
CA ALA A 92 -20.37 20.53 3.46
C ALA A 92 -20.89 20.94 2.06
N GLN A 93 -20.18 20.58 0.99
CA GLN A 93 -20.63 20.82 -0.39
C GLN A 93 -21.79 19.90 -0.79
N ALA A 94 -21.84 18.66 -0.33
CA ALA A 94 -22.96 17.74 -0.56
C ALA A 94 -24.24 18.22 0.13
N ASP A 95 -24.14 18.69 1.38
CA ASP A 95 -25.26 19.27 2.13
C ASP A 95 -25.78 20.53 1.41
N LEU A 96 -24.89 21.44 1.00
CA LEU A 96 -25.24 22.64 0.25
C LEU A 96 -25.87 22.32 -1.11
N ALA A 97 -25.34 21.34 -1.85
CA ALA A 97 -25.92 20.89 -3.11
C ALA A 97 -27.31 20.25 -2.93
N SER A 98 -27.53 19.53 -1.83
CA SER A 98 -28.85 18.98 -1.49
C SER A 98 -29.88 20.10 -1.22
N ALA A 99 -29.48 21.13 -0.47
CA ALA A 99 -30.31 22.28 -0.15
C ALA A 99 -30.68 23.10 -1.40
N HIS A 100 -29.71 23.35 -2.29
CA HIS A 100 -29.98 24.02 -3.57
C HIS A 100 -30.85 23.17 -4.51
N SER A 101 -30.66 21.86 -4.56
CA SER A 101 -31.49 20.95 -5.37
C SER A 101 -32.94 20.93 -4.88
N PHE A 102 -33.14 20.92 -3.55
CA PHE A 102 -34.45 21.02 -2.92
C PHE A 102 -35.12 22.38 -3.20
N ALA A 103 -34.39 23.48 -3.06
CA ALA A 103 -34.90 24.82 -3.37
C ALA A 103 -35.30 24.96 -4.86
N ALA A 104 -34.49 24.43 -5.79
CA ALA A 104 -34.81 24.41 -7.21
C ALA A 104 -36.05 23.56 -7.53
N ALA A 105 -36.20 22.40 -6.88
CA ALA A 105 -37.40 21.56 -7.02
C ALA A 105 -38.66 22.29 -6.53
N CYS A 106 -38.60 22.97 -5.38
CA CYS A 106 -39.71 23.78 -4.85
C CYS A 106 -40.10 24.92 -5.81
N LEU A 107 -39.12 25.63 -6.40
CA LEU A 107 -39.39 26.66 -7.41
C LEU A 107 -40.03 26.07 -8.68
N PHE A 108 -39.60 24.90 -9.13
CA PHE A 108 -40.18 24.23 -10.28
C PHE A 108 -41.64 23.79 -10.03
N VAL A 109 -41.93 23.18 -8.87
CA VAL A 109 -43.30 22.81 -8.47
C VAL A 109 -44.21 24.04 -8.39
N ASN A 110 -43.74 25.14 -7.79
CA ASN A 110 -44.49 26.39 -7.73
C ASN A 110 -44.77 26.97 -9.13
N SER A 111 -43.82 26.85 -10.07
CA SER A 111 -44.02 27.31 -11.46
C SER A 111 -45.07 26.49 -12.22
N LEU A 112 -45.18 25.18 -11.94
CA LEU A 112 -46.21 24.32 -12.53
C LEU A 112 -47.60 24.62 -11.94
N SER A 113 -47.69 24.82 -10.62
CA SER A 113 -48.94 25.21 -9.96
C SER A 113 -49.47 26.56 -10.47
N ALA A 114 -48.59 27.56 -10.62
CA ALA A 114 -48.95 28.86 -11.18
C ALA A 114 -49.42 28.78 -12.64
N ARG A 115 -48.86 27.86 -13.44
CA ARG A 115 -49.23 27.65 -14.84
C ARG A 115 -50.59 26.96 -14.99
N ASN A 116 -50.92 26.01 -14.11
CA ASN A 116 -52.20 25.30 -14.14
C ASN A 116 -53.36 26.15 -13.61
N GLY A 117 -53.10 27.11 -12.72
CA GLY A 117 -54.12 28.06 -12.24
C GLY A 117 -54.51 29.15 -13.24
N ALA A 118 -53.75 29.35 -14.33
CA ALA A 118 -53.96 30.44 -15.29
C ALA A 118 -54.78 30.06 -16.54
N THR A 119 -55.09 28.77 -16.74
CA THR A 119 -55.62 28.25 -18.01
C THR A 119 -57.15 28.21 -18.15
N GLU A 120 -57.92 28.53 -17.11
CA GLU A 120 -59.40 28.56 -17.20
C GLU A 120 -59.98 29.90 -17.70
N GLY A 121 -59.17 30.96 -17.83
CA GLY A 121 -59.68 32.32 -18.13
C GLY A 121 -59.57 32.82 -19.57
N ALA A 122 -58.73 32.23 -20.42
CA ALA A 122 -58.18 32.93 -21.61
C ALA A 122 -58.57 32.36 -22.99
N ALA A 123 -59.63 31.54 -23.08
CA ALA A 123 -60.05 30.91 -24.34
C ALA A 123 -61.15 31.68 -25.11
N LYS A 124 -60.97 32.99 -25.37
CA LYS A 124 -61.91 33.76 -26.23
C LYS A 124 -61.33 35.02 -26.90
N ALA A 125 -60.45 34.85 -27.89
CA ALA A 125 -60.19 35.85 -28.94
C ALA A 125 -59.64 35.18 -30.21
N THR A 126 -60.06 35.64 -31.39
CA THR A 126 -59.90 34.96 -32.69
C THR A 126 -59.30 35.84 -33.79
N ALA A 127 -58.50 35.24 -34.69
CA ALA A 127 -58.08 35.74 -36.02
C ALA A 127 -57.21 37.03 -36.03
N SER A 128 -56.30 37.34 -36.98
CA SER A 128 -55.81 36.74 -38.25
C SER A 128 -54.30 37.14 -38.42
N SER A 129 -53.53 37.03 -39.52
CA SER A 129 -53.76 36.76 -40.97
C SER A 129 -52.49 36.21 -41.67
N SER A 130 -52.40 36.36 -43.00
CA SER A 130 -51.23 36.24 -43.91
C SER A 130 -51.38 37.38 -44.98
N PRO A 131 -50.53 37.62 -46.03
CA PRO A 131 -49.37 36.86 -46.57
C PRO A 131 -48.16 37.71 -47.08
N SER A 132 -47.25 37.07 -47.84
CA SER A 132 -46.08 37.63 -48.58
C SER A 132 -46.41 37.98 -50.06
N PRO A 133 -45.62 38.80 -50.81
CA PRO A 133 -44.74 38.28 -51.89
C PRO A 133 -43.48 39.13 -52.27
N THR A 134 -42.80 38.78 -53.39
CA THR A 134 -41.41 39.16 -53.83
C THR A 134 -41.34 40.10 -55.10
N PRO A 135 -40.33 40.09 -56.03
CA PRO A 135 -39.16 40.99 -56.18
C PRO A 135 -39.08 41.86 -57.49
N ALA A 136 -38.01 42.67 -57.70
CA ALA A 136 -37.67 43.30 -59.00
C ALA A 136 -36.15 43.67 -59.21
N ALA A 137 -35.74 43.86 -60.48
CA ALA A 137 -34.37 44.05 -61.04
C ALA A 137 -34.03 45.55 -61.37
N ALA A 138 -32.89 46.02 -61.94
CA ALA A 138 -31.44 45.71 -61.92
C ALA A 138 -30.69 46.78 -62.78
N VAL A 139 -29.48 47.29 -62.39
CA VAL A 139 -28.57 48.11 -63.24
C VAL A 139 -27.08 47.99 -62.80
N THR A 140 -26.14 47.95 -63.77
CA THR A 140 -24.66 48.10 -63.68
C THR A 140 -24.21 49.16 -64.72
N PRO A 141 -23.04 49.87 -64.66
CA PRO A 141 -21.65 49.37 -64.50
C PRO A 141 -20.71 50.36 -63.72
N PRO A 142 -19.34 50.41 -63.84
CA PRO A 142 -18.33 49.49 -64.41
C PRO A 142 -17.22 49.03 -63.41
N SER A 143 -16.33 48.13 -63.86
CA SER A 143 -15.32 47.44 -63.04
C SER A 143 -13.96 48.16 -62.88
N PRO A 144 -13.34 48.09 -61.69
CA PRO A 144 -11.89 48.17 -61.48
C PRO A 144 -11.26 46.77 -61.21
N PRO A 145 -9.92 46.60 -61.17
CA PRO A 145 -9.27 45.29 -61.30
C PRO A 145 -9.35 44.40 -60.05
N SER A 146 -9.24 43.09 -60.27
CA SER A 146 -9.55 42.02 -59.33
C SER A 146 -8.63 41.86 -58.11
N PRO A 147 -9.20 41.79 -56.88
CA PRO A 147 -8.69 40.94 -55.81
C PRO A 147 -9.74 40.01 -55.12
N PRO A 148 -10.83 39.49 -55.75
CA PRO A 148 -11.92 38.84 -55.00
C PRO A 148 -11.52 37.51 -54.35
N ASN A 149 -10.63 36.75 -55.00
CA ASN A 149 -10.28 35.38 -54.59
C ASN A 149 -9.61 35.33 -53.21
N ALA A 150 -8.88 36.37 -52.79
CA ALA A 150 -8.25 36.42 -51.46
C ALA A 150 -9.28 36.58 -50.33
N LEU A 151 -10.34 37.35 -50.56
CA LEU A 151 -11.42 37.52 -49.59
C LEU A 151 -12.33 36.28 -49.54
N ILE A 152 -12.68 35.72 -50.69
CA ILE A 152 -13.52 34.51 -50.77
C ILE A 152 -12.82 33.32 -50.10
N THR A 153 -11.54 33.08 -50.38
CA THR A 153 -10.77 32.00 -49.74
C THR A 153 -10.56 32.22 -48.24
N LYS A 154 -10.39 33.47 -47.79
CA LYS A 154 -10.34 33.79 -46.35
C LYS A 154 -11.69 33.49 -45.68
N LEU A 155 -12.81 33.87 -46.30
CA LEU A 155 -14.15 33.61 -45.77
C LEU A 155 -14.45 32.10 -45.72
N GLN A 156 -14.11 31.35 -46.77
CA GLN A 156 -14.23 29.88 -46.81
C GLN A 156 -13.39 29.23 -45.71
N ARG A 157 -12.15 29.68 -45.47
CA ARG A 157 -11.32 29.19 -44.36
C ARG A 157 -11.96 29.45 -43.01
N THR A 158 -12.51 30.65 -42.77
CA THR A 158 -13.21 30.97 -41.52
C THR A 158 -14.48 30.13 -41.35
N ILE A 159 -15.27 29.91 -42.41
CA ILE A 159 -16.46 29.03 -42.37
C ILE A 159 -16.06 27.59 -42.04
N GLN A 160 -14.99 27.07 -42.64
CA GLN A 160 -14.46 25.74 -42.35
C GLN A 160 -14.00 25.63 -40.88
N GLU A 161 -13.23 26.60 -40.40
CA GLU A 161 -12.77 26.63 -39.01
C GLU A 161 -13.93 26.70 -38.00
N GLN A 162 -14.97 27.50 -38.29
CA GLN A 162 -16.19 27.53 -37.46
C GLN A 162 -16.96 26.21 -37.54
N SER A 163 -17.01 25.55 -38.71
CA SER A 163 -17.63 24.22 -38.86
C SER A 163 -16.90 23.15 -38.03
N ASP A 164 -15.58 23.17 -38.02
CA ASP A 164 -14.77 22.19 -37.29
C ASP A 164 -14.82 22.44 -35.78
N ARG A 165 -14.82 23.71 -35.32
CA ARG A 165 -15.13 24.07 -33.92
C ARG A 165 -16.56 23.63 -33.50
N LEU A 166 -17.55 23.73 -34.40
CA LEU A 166 -18.91 23.26 -34.14
C LEU A 166 -18.97 21.72 -33.99
N LYS A 167 -18.23 20.98 -34.82
CA LYS A 167 -18.10 19.51 -34.68
C LYS A 167 -17.40 19.16 -33.37
N GLU A 168 -16.29 19.82 -33.05
CA GLU A 168 -15.54 19.58 -31.81
C GLU A 168 -16.39 19.82 -30.56
N THR A 169 -17.10 20.94 -30.51
CA THR A 169 -18.03 21.26 -29.41
C THR A 169 -19.20 20.27 -29.35
N HIS A 170 -19.73 19.81 -30.48
CA HIS A 170 -20.74 18.74 -30.51
C HIS A 170 -20.19 17.40 -29.98
N HIS A 171 -18.95 17.03 -30.33
CA HIS A 171 -18.28 15.85 -29.79
C HIS A 171 -17.94 15.98 -28.30
N ALA A 172 -17.61 17.18 -27.82
CA ALA A 172 -17.42 17.46 -26.40
C ALA A 172 -18.73 17.34 -25.61
N LEU A 173 -19.82 17.93 -26.14
CA LEU A 173 -21.16 17.81 -25.56
C LEU A 173 -21.60 16.34 -25.49
N LYS A 174 -21.47 15.59 -26.59
CA LYS A 174 -21.83 14.15 -26.62
C LYS A 174 -21.03 13.32 -25.62
N ARG A 175 -19.73 13.60 -25.44
CA ARG A 175 -18.90 12.97 -24.39
C ARG A 175 -19.41 13.28 -22.98
N SER A 176 -19.70 14.57 -22.70
CA SER A 176 -20.24 15.00 -21.40
C SER A 176 -21.62 14.38 -21.12
N THR A 177 -22.53 14.32 -22.10
CA THR A 177 -23.83 13.66 -21.95
C THR A 177 -23.68 12.17 -21.63
N ASN A 178 -22.77 11.46 -22.30
CA ASN A 178 -22.50 10.05 -22.01
C ASN A 178 -21.92 9.86 -20.59
N GLU A 179 -21.03 10.74 -20.15
CA GLU A 179 -20.46 10.69 -18.80
C GLU A 179 -21.53 10.96 -17.72
N VAL A 180 -22.40 11.95 -17.92
CA VAL A 180 -23.54 12.21 -17.02
C VAL A 180 -24.47 11.01 -16.96
N GLN A 181 -24.78 10.36 -18.09
CA GLN A 181 -25.58 9.15 -18.13
C GLN A 181 -24.94 8.00 -17.35
N GLN A 182 -23.62 7.79 -17.50
CA GLN A 182 -22.88 6.78 -16.73
C GLN A 182 -22.90 7.08 -15.21
N ARG A 183 -22.77 8.36 -14.81
CA ARG A 183 -22.87 8.79 -13.41
C ARG A 183 -24.28 8.54 -12.85
N ILE A 184 -25.34 8.81 -13.61
CA ILE A 184 -26.74 8.52 -13.22
C ILE A 184 -26.95 7.01 -13.00
N GLU A 185 -26.40 6.16 -13.86
CA GLU A 185 -26.46 4.71 -13.68
C GLU A 185 -25.65 4.22 -12.49
N ALA A 186 -24.47 4.80 -12.23
CA ALA A 186 -23.66 4.50 -11.06
C ALA A 186 -24.40 4.85 -9.76
N LEU A 187 -25.04 6.03 -9.70
CA LEU A 187 -25.90 6.42 -8.57
C LEU A 187 -27.07 5.46 -8.36
N LYS A 188 -27.79 5.07 -9.43
CA LYS A 188 -28.88 4.07 -9.33
C LYS A 188 -28.39 2.71 -8.79
N ARG A 189 -27.17 2.28 -9.16
CA ARG A 189 -26.56 1.06 -8.60
C ARG A 189 -26.24 1.25 -7.11
N GLN A 190 -25.71 2.40 -6.72
CA GLN A 190 -25.43 2.75 -5.33
C GLN A 190 -26.70 2.80 -4.47
N ASP A 191 -27.78 3.43 -4.96
CA ASP A 191 -29.09 3.47 -4.28
C ASP A 191 -29.65 2.06 -4.07
N GLY A 192 -29.52 1.19 -5.08
CA GLY A 192 -29.89 -0.22 -4.98
C GLY A 192 -29.11 -0.97 -3.89
N ILE A 193 -27.80 -0.73 -3.79
CA ILE A 193 -26.95 -1.30 -2.72
C ILE A 193 -27.37 -0.77 -1.35
N VAL A 194 -27.60 0.54 -1.21
CA VAL A 194 -28.06 1.16 0.05
C VAL A 194 -29.42 0.59 0.47
N ALA A 195 -30.35 0.38 -0.46
CA ALA A 195 -31.66 -0.23 -0.17
C ALA A 195 -31.59 -1.73 0.19
N VAL A 196 -30.54 -2.45 -0.23
CA VAL A 196 -30.26 -3.82 0.25
C VAL A 196 -29.66 -3.78 1.65
N LEU A 197 -28.71 -2.88 1.90
CA LEU A 197 -28.06 -2.72 3.21
C LEU A 197 -29.05 -2.29 4.29
N LYS A 198 -29.95 -1.34 4.02
CA LYS A 198 -31.02 -0.91 4.94
C LYS A 198 -31.91 -2.08 5.36
N ARG A 199 -32.47 -2.83 4.41
CA ARG A 199 -33.30 -4.02 4.70
C ARG A 199 -32.56 -5.08 5.50
N ARG A 200 -31.26 -5.26 5.27
CA ARG A 200 -30.43 -6.20 6.03
C ARG A 200 -30.14 -5.71 7.46
N LEU A 201 -29.98 -4.39 7.65
CA LEU A 201 -29.86 -3.77 8.97
C LEU A 201 -31.18 -3.94 9.74
N GLU A 202 -32.31 -3.53 9.15
CA GLU A 202 -33.66 -3.67 9.72
C GLU A 202 -33.96 -5.13 10.13
N ALA A 203 -33.61 -6.11 9.29
CA ALA A 203 -33.76 -7.53 9.62
C ALA A 203 -32.84 -8.00 10.76
N SER A 204 -31.62 -7.44 10.86
CA SER A 204 -30.68 -7.74 11.95
C SER A 204 -31.12 -7.11 13.27
N GLU A 205 -31.67 -5.89 13.22
CA GLU A 205 -32.24 -5.18 14.38
C GLU A 205 -33.48 -5.91 14.90
N ALA A 206 -34.40 -6.32 14.02
CA ALA A 206 -35.56 -7.13 14.38
C ALA A 206 -35.18 -8.49 14.99
N ALA A 207 -34.15 -9.15 14.44
CA ALA A 207 -33.62 -10.39 15.02
C ALA A 207 -32.98 -10.16 16.40
N ASN A 208 -32.25 -9.06 16.59
CA ASN A 208 -31.65 -8.72 17.89
C ASN A 208 -32.71 -8.41 18.96
N VAL A 209 -33.75 -7.64 18.63
CA VAL A 209 -34.89 -7.39 19.53
C VAL A 209 -35.61 -8.69 19.89
N SER A 210 -35.82 -9.57 18.90
CA SER A 210 -36.42 -10.89 19.16
C SER A 210 -35.55 -11.77 20.08
N LEU A 211 -34.23 -11.69 19.94
CA LEU A 211 -33.28 -12.41 20.80
C LEU A 211 -33.22 -11.81 22.21
N GLU A 212 -33.23 -10.49 22.36
CA GLU A 212 -33.33 -9.80 23.66
C GLU A 212 -34.64 -10.16 24.38
N GLU A 213 -35.77 -10.19 23.68
CA GLU A 213 -37.07 -10.61 24.22
C GLU A 213 -37.05 -12.09 24.66
N GLN A 214 -36.42 -12.98 23.89
CA GLN A 214 -36.20 -14.37 24.32
C GLN A 214 -35.31 -14.44 25.56
N LEU A 215 -34.19 -13.71 25.57
CA LEU A 215 -33.21 -13.67 26.67
C LEU A 215 -33.86 -13.30 28.01
N MET A 216 -34.78 -12.32 27.98
CA MET A 216 -35.52 -11.83 29.14
C MET A 216 -36.61 -12.79 29.62
N ASN A 217 -36.99 -13.80 28.81
CA ASN A 217 -38.10 -14.72 29.08
C ASN A 217 -37.65 -16.17 29.37
N VAL A 218 -36.37 -16.53 29.25
CA VAL A 218 -35.87 -17.90 29.54
C VAL A 218 -35.73 -18.13 31.06
N PRO A 219 -36.52 -19.02 31.70
CA PRO A 219 -36.45 -19.25 33.15
C PRO A 219 -35.44 -20.33 33.57
N ASN A 220 -34.62 -20.85 32.64
CA ASN A 220 -33.84 -22.07 32.85
C ASN A 220 -32.38 -21.95 32.37
N VAL A 221 -31.42 -22.17 33.28
CA VAL A 221 -29.97 -22.07 33.02
C VAL A 221 -29.49 -23.15 32.04
N GLU A 222 -30.18 -24.30 31.97
CA GLU A 222 -29.83 -25.39 31.06
C GLU A 222 -30.18 -25.07 29.60
N GLU A 223 -31.33 -24.42 29.35
CA GLU A 223 -31.72 -23.93 28.03
C GLU A 223 -30.77 -22.84 27.54
N TRP A 224 -30.35 -21.95 28.45
CA TRP A 224 -29.35 -20.92 28.16
C TRP A 224 -27.99 -21.53 27.79
N ARG A 225 -27.54 -22.57 28.51
CA ARG A 225 -26.31 -23.29 28.15
C ARG A 225 -26.42 -23.95 26.77
N ALA A 226 -27.53 -24.61 26.48
CA ALA A 226 -27.76 -25.23 25.17
C ALA A 226 -27.79 -24.19 24.03
N ALA A 227 -28.38 -23.01 24.26
CA ALA A 227 -28.38 -21.91 23.30
C ALA A 227 -26.97 -21.31 23.09
N GLN A 228 -26.18 -21.19 24.15
CA GLN A 228 -24.78 -20.77 24.07
C GLN A 228 -23.92 -21.80 23.31
N ASP A 229 -24.07 -23.10 23.62
CA ASP A 229 -23.36 -24.17 22.93
C ASP A 229 -23.71 -24.18 21.42
N GLU A 230 -24.97 -24.00 21.03
CA GLU A 230 -25.39 -23.91 19.62
C GLU A 230 -24.82 -22.64 18.94
N LEU A 231 -24.80 -21.49 19.62
CA LEU A 231 -24.18 -20.27 19.10
C LEU A 231 -22.68 -20.47 18.86
N ASP A 232 -21.96 -21.10 19.78
CA ASP A 232 -20.53 -21.40 19.64
C ASP A 232 -20.28 -22.40 18.48
N HIS A 233 -21.16 -23.39 18.28
CA HIS A 233 -21.12 -24.26 17.09
C HIS A 233 -21.38 -23.51 15.79
N GLN A 234 -22.29 -22.52 15.77
CA GLN A 234 -22.55 -21.68 14.60
C GLN A 234 -21.39 -20.72 14.29
N LEU A 235 -20.72 -20.19 15.32
CA LEU A 235 -19.52 -19.37 15.18
C LEU A 235 -18.36 -20.18 14.62
N GLU A 236 -18.08 -21.38 15.15
CA GLU A 236 -16.99 -22.23 14.64
C GLU A 236 -17.29 -22.74 13.22
N ARG A 237 -18.55 -23.09 12.91
CA ARG A 237 -18.98 -23.40 11.53
C ARG A 237 -18.74 -22.22 10.58
N SER A 238 -19.14 -21.01 10.97
CA SER A 238 -18.95 -19.80 10.18
C SER A 238 -17.46 -19.50 9.96
N ARG A 239 -16.65 -19.65 11.00
CA ARG A 239 -15.19 -19.50 10.96
C ARG A 239 -14.55 -20.47 9.98
N LEU A 240 -14.90 -21.76 10.04
CA LEU A 240 -14.41 -22.79 9.11
C LEU A 240 -14.84 -22.49 7.66
N GLU A 241 -16.05 -21.97 7.43
CA GLU A 241 -16.45 -21.52 6.10
C GLU A 241 -15.62 -20.33 5.61
N TYR A 242 -15.31 -19.34 6.47
CA TYR A 242 -14.45 -18.22 6.10
C TYR A 242 -13.02 -18.68 5.81
N GLU A 243 -12.43 -19.55 6.63
CA GLU A 243 -11.11 -20.13 6.39
C GLU A 243 -11.08 -20.94 5.08
N THR A 244 -12.13 -21.70 4.78
CA THR A 244 -12.28 -22.42 3.51
C THR A 244 -12.40 -21.46 2.32
N ARG A 245 -13.19 -20.38 2.43
CA ARG A 245 -13.32 -19.34 1.38
C ARG A 245 -12.01 -18.59 1.16
N GLU A 246 -11.29 -18.23 2.22
CA GLU A 246 -9.98 -17.56 2.14
C GLU A 246 -8.93 -18.49 1.51
N SER A 247 -8.86 -19.75 1.93
CA SER A 247 -7.97 -20.76 1.35
C SER A 247 -8.21 -20.94 -0.16
N ASN A 248 -9.49 -21.04 -0.57
CA ASN A 248 -9.87 -21.13 -1.99
C ASN A 248 -9.52 -19.85 -2.77
N LEU A 249 -9.68 -18.66 -2.17
CA LEU A 249 -9.32 -17.39 -2.80
C LEU A 249 -7.80 -17.25 -2.98
N VAL A 250 -7.02 -17.64 -1.96
CA VAL A 250 -5.54 -17.67 -2.02
C VAL A 250 -5.07 -18.66 -3.09
N LEU A 251 -5.71 -19.84 -3.19
CA LEU A 251 -5.42 -20.81 -4.23
C LEU A 251 -5.77 -20.27 -5.64
N HIS A 252 -6.92 -19.60 -5.80
CA HIS A 252 -7.28 -18.95 -7.07
C HIS A 252 -6.27 -17.90 -7.48
N HIS A 253 -5.93 -16.95 -6.60
CA HIS A 253 -4.93 -15.92 -6.89
C HIS A 253 -3.54 -16.53 -7.18
N SER A 254 -3.15 -17.61 -6.48
CA SER A 254 -1.91 -18.33 -6.78
C SER A 254 -1.92 -18.93 -8.19
N ASN A 255 -3.02 -19.56 -8.59
CA ASN A 255 -3.18 -20.15 -9.92
C ASN A 255 -3.21 -19.07 -11.02
N GLU A 256 -3.86 -17.93 -10.76
CA GLU A 256 -3.93 -16.79 -11.68
C GLU A 256 -2.55 -16.13 -11.87
N ILE A 257 -1.79 -15.93 -10.80
CA ILE A 257 -0.40 -15.44 -10.86
C ILE A 257 0.48 -16.44 -11.63
N GLN A 258 0.31 -17.75 -11.42
CA GLN A 258 1.04 -18.77 -12.18
C GLN A 258 0.66 -18.74 -13.68
N ALA A 259 -0.63 -18.60 -14.02
CA ALA A 259 -1.08 -18.48 -15.40
C ALA A 259 -0.53 -17.23 -16.09
N LEU A 260 -0.54 -16.08 -15.42
CA LEU A 260 0.06 -14.83 -15.91
C LEU A 260 1.57 -14.95 -16.11
N ASN A 261 2.30 -15.58 -15.17
CA ASN A 261 3.73 -15.82 -15.34
C ASN A 261 4.01 -16.76 -16.53
N MET A 262 3.25 -17.84 -16.69
CA MET A 262 3.38 -18.76 -17.82
C MET A 262 3.10 -18.08 -19.17
N ALA A 263 2.09 -17.21 -19.24
CA ALA A 263 1.78 -16.41 -20.41
C ALA A 263 2.89 -15.39 -20.73
N HIS A 264 3.41 -14.69 -19.71
CA HIS A 264 4.50 -13.72 -19.88
C HIS A 264 5.81 -14.40 -20.30
N GLU A 265 6.15 -15.57 -19.74
CA GLU A 265 7.29 -16.34 -20.23
C GLU A 265 7.11 -16.81 -21.67
N GLN A 266 5.88 -17.15 -22.08
CA GLN A 266 5.60 -17.50 -23.48
C GLN A 266 5.78 -16.28 -24.40
N GLU A 267 5.28 -15.11 -24.01
CA GLU A 267 5.50 -13.84 -24.73
C GLU A 267 6.99 -13.52 -24.84
N ILE A 268 7.78 -13.68 -23.76
CA ILE A 268 9.24 -13.52 -23.81
C ILE A 268 9.88 -14.51 -24.80
N ARG A 269 9.47 -15.78 -24.78
CA ARG A 269 9.96 -16.80 -25.72
C ARG A 269 9.58 -16.51 -27.18
N GLU A 270 8.42 -15.89 -27.41
CA GLU A 270 7.98 -15.42 -28.72
C GLU A 270 8.79 -14.21 -29.18
N LEU A 271 8.94 -13.17 -28.36
CA LEU A 271 9.78 -12.00 -28.65
C LEU A 271 11.26 -12.36 -28.89
N GLN A 272 11.80 -13.33 -28.16
CA GLN A 272 13.15 -13.87 -28.39
C GLN A 272 13.26 -14.57 -29.74
N ARG A 273 12.25 -15.34 -30.14
CA ARG A 273 12.20 -15.98 -31.47
C ARG A 273 12.12 -14.95 -32.58
N ASP A 274 11.25 -13.95 -32.45
CA ASP A 274 11.09 -12.86 -33.43
C ASP A 274 12.38 -12.04 -33.56
N ALA A 275 13.07 -11.78 -32.45
CA ALA A 275 14.37 -11.11 -32.47
C ALA A 275 15.43 -11.97 -33.17
N GLN A 276 15.49 -13.28 -32.87
CA GLN A 276 16.41 -14.21 -33.52
C GLN A 276 16.10 -14.36 -35.02
N GLU A 277 14.82 -14.37 -35.41
CA GLU A 277 14.40 -14.40 -36.81
C GLU A 277 14.84 -13.12 -37.53
N LYS A 278 14.56 -11.93 -36.98
CA LYS A 278 15.02 -10.64 -37.52
C LYS A 278 16.53 -10.57 -37.67
N VAL A 279 17.29 -11.08 -36.69
CA VAL A 279 18.76 -11.20 -36.80
C VAL A 279 19.15 -12.15 -37.93
N SER A 280 18.50 -13.31 -38.05
CA SER A 280 18.80 -14.26 -39.13
C SER A 280 18.48 -13.70 -40.53
N GLN A 281 17.34 -13.00 -40.68
CA GLN A 281 16.97 -12.29 -41.91
C GLN A 281 17.96 -11.15 -42.20
N ALA A 282 18.38 -10.37 -41.21
CA ALA A 282 19.38 -9.31 -41.38
C ALA A 282 20.74 -9.86 -41.83
N VAL A 283 21.21 -10.96 -41.25
CA VAL A 283 22.43 -11.66 -41.66
C VAL A 283 22.29 -12.22 -43.07
N GLN A 284 21.16 -12.82 -43.42
CA GLN A 284 20.91 -13.36 -44.76
C GLN A 284 20.83 -12.25 -45.82
N ASN A 285 20.20 -11.12 -45.51
CA ASN A 285 20.16 -9.93 -46.37
C ASN A 285 21.55 -9.29 -46.52
N ALA A 286 22.36 -9.25 -45.46
CA ALA A 286 23.74 -8.78 -45.50
C ALA A 286 24.61 -9.69 -46.40
N LEU A 287 24.50 -11.01 -46.26
CA LEU A 287 25.19 -11.99 -47.10
C LEU A 287 24.75 -11.90 -48.58
N ALA A 288 23.45 -11.74 -48.85
CA ALA A 288 22.93 -11.55 -50.21
C ALA A 288 23.43 -10.23 -50.82
N SER A 289 23.44 -9.14 -50.03
CA SER A 289 23.99 -7.85 -50.43
C SER A 289 25.51 -7.93 -50.68
N GLN A 290 26.24 -8.69 -49.87
CA GLN A 290 27.67 -8.92 -50.04
C GLN A 290 27.98 -9.77 -51.29
N ALA A 291 27.14 -10.75 -51.60
CA ALA A 291 27.23 -11.53 -52.84
C ALA A 291 26.93 -10.68 -54.09
N GLN A 292 25.91 -9.81 -54.03
CA GLN A 292 25.63 -8.85 -55.10
C GLN A 292 26.74 -7.79 -55.25
N ALA A 293 27.31 -7.31 -54.15
CA ALA A 293 28.46 -6.41 -54.16
C ALA A 293 29.70 -7.09 -54.76
N ALA A 294 29.98 -8.35 -54.40
CA ALA A 294 31.07 -9.14 -54.97
C ALA A 294 30.87 -9.42 -56.47
N ALA A 295 29.64 -9.64 -56.93
CA ALA A 295 29.31 -9.77 -58.35
C ALA A 295 29.40 -8.44 -59.13
N SER A 296 29.39 -7.29 -58.44
CA SER A 296 29.44 -5.95 -59.04
C SER A 296 30.83 -5.29 -58.94
N ALA A 297 31.73 -5.81 -58.10
CA ALA A 297 33.01 -5.18 -57.76
C ALA A 297 34.20 -5.80 -58.50
N SER A 298 34.30 -5.52 -59.81
CA SER A 298 35.56 -5.67 -60.54
C SER A 298 36.60 -4.65 -60.05
N THR A 299 37.49 -5.11 -59.16
CA THR A 299 38.76 -4.48 -58.75
C THR A 299 38.65 -3.23 -57.84
N GLN A 300 39.47 -3.22 -56.77
CA GLN A 300 39.72 -2.11 -55.83
C GLN A 300 38.58 -1.71 -54.86
N LEU A 301 38.35 -2.48 -53.78
CA LEU A 301 37.48 -2.00 -52.67
C LEU A 301 37.74 -2.56 -51.26
N ALA A 302 38.89 -3.21 -51.01
CA ALA A 302 39.19 -3.84 -49.71
C ALA A 302 39.43 -2.83 -48.55
N GLN A 303 40.03 -1.66 -48.81
CA GLN A 303 40.30 -0.66 -47.77
C GLN A 303 39.09 0.27 -47.52
N SER A 304 38.32 0.60 -48.55
CA SER A 304 37.13 1.44 -48.44
C SER A 304 35.94 0.75 -47.75
N HIS A 305 35.87 -0.59 -47.75
CA HIS A 305 34.82 -1.30 -47.02
C HIS A 305 34.99 -1.18 -45.50
N GLN A 306 36.23 -1.27 -45.01
CA GLN A 306 36.53 -1.14 -43.58
C GLN A 306 36.37 0.30 -43.08
N GLN A 307 36.61 1.28 -43.95
CA GLN A 307 36.28 2.69 -43.71
C GLN A 307 34.76 2.90 -43.59
N ARG A 308 33.97 2.42 -44.57
CA ARG A 308 32.50 2.55 -44.56
C ARG A 308 31.82 1.82 -43.39
N GLN A 309 32.37 0.71 -42.91
CA GLN A 309 31.84 0.04 -41.72
C GLN A 309 32.02 0.91 -40.46
N ARG A 310 33.19 1.52 -40.27
CA ARG A 310 33.41 2.47 -39.16
C ARG A 310 32.50 3.69 -39.28
N GLU A 311 32.38 4.26 -40.49
CA GLU A 311 31.47 5.39 -40.74
C GLU A 311 29.99 5.04 -40.44
N ALA A 312 29.57 3.79 -40.68
CA ALA A 312 28.23 3.32 -40.33
C ALA A 312 28.04 3.02 -38.83
N GLU A 313 29.07 2.48 -38.16
CA GLU A 313 29.09 2.28 -36.70
C GLU A 313 29.09 3.62 -35.95
N ASP A 314 29.90 4.58 -36.39
CA ASP A 314 29.95 5.95 -35.88
C ASP A 314 28.61 6.67 -36.11
N ALA A 315 27.97 6.49 -37.29
CA ALA A 315 26.63 7.03 -37.56
C ALA A 315 25.57 6.43 -36.62
N ALA A 316 25.56 5.11 -36.41
CA ALA A 316 24.63 4.45 -35.50
C ALA A 316 24.84 4.88 -34.03
N TYR A 317 26.09 5.12 -33.62
CA TYR A 317 26.42 5.67 -32.31
C TYR A 317 25.95 7.12 -32.15
N MET A 318 26.07 7.94 -33.21
CA MET A 318 25.58 9.32 -33.23
C MET A 318 24.05 9.42 -33.21
N ASP A 319 23.34 8.51 -33.90
CA ASP A 319 21.88 8.38 -33.78
C ASP A 319 21.47 7.98 -32.36
N LEU A 320 22.14 7.00 -31.74
CA LEU A 320 21.86 6.60 -30.35
C LEU A 320 22.10 7.74 -29.35
N LEU A 321 23.13 8.57 -29.57
CA LEU A 321 23.39 9.79 -28.81
C LEU A 321 22.33 10.88 -29.04
N SER A 322 21.76 10.96 -30.24
CA SER A 322 20.65 11.85 -30.59
C SER A 322 19.37 11.41 -29.86
N ASP A 323 19.04 10.12 -29.93
CA ASP A 323 17.88 9.51 -29.25
C ASP A 323 17.98 9.66 -27.73
N TYR A 324 19.16 9.44 -27.14
CA TYR A 324 19.38 9.67 -25.72
C TYR A 324 19.11 11.14 -25.33
N LYS A 325 19.59 12.10 -26.12
CA LYS A 325 19.32 13.54 -25.88
C LYS A 325 17.85 13.90 -26.08
N ALA A 326 17.16 13.28 -27.03
CA ALA A 326 15.72 13.44 -27.21
C ALA A 326 14.93 12.86 -26.02
N LEU A 327 15.37 11.72 -25.47
CA LEU A 327 14.79 11.12 -24.27
C LEU A 327 15.05 11.96 -23.00
N GLU A 328 16.23 12.55 -22.88
CA GLU A 328 16.58 13.49 -21.80
C GLU A 328 15.74 14.78 -21.90
N ALA A 329 15.55 15.31 -23.12
CA ALA A 329 14.70 16.48 -23.35
C ALA A 329 13.21 16.22 -23.06
N THR A 330 12.68 15.05 -23.44
CA THR A 330 11.28 14.67 -23.20
C THR A 330 11.01 14.33 -21.73
N SER A 331 11.88 13.59 -21.06
CA SER A 331 11.79 13.38 -19.60
C SER A 331 11.90 14.70 -18.83
N GLY A 332 12.81 15.59 -19.21
CA GLY A 332 12.90 16.94 -18.68
C GLY A 332 11.67 17.82 -18.97
N ALA A 333 10.92 17.55 -20.04
CA ALA A 333 9.63 18.20 -20.31
C ALA A 333 8.52 17.65 -19.40
N ALA A 334 8.42 16.33 -19.26
CA ALA A 334 7.44 15.68 -18.37
C ALA A 334 7.61 16.09 -16.90
N VAL A 335 8.85 16.25 -16.42
CA VAL A 335 9.12 16.79 -15.07
C VAL A 335 8.61 18.23 -14.93
N ARG A 336 8.83 19.09 -15.94
CA ARG A 336 8.33 20.47 -15.94
C ARG A 336 6.80 20.54 -15.97
N GLU A 337 6.15 19.65 -16.72
CA GLU A 337 4.69 19.53 -16.76
C GLU A 337 4.11 19.10 -15.41
N ARG A 338 4.65 18.04 -14.80
CA ARG A 338 4.31 17.61 -13.44
C ARG A 338 4.44 18.76 -12.43
N ASP A 339 5.54 19.51 -12.49
CA ASP A 339 5.79 20.62 -11.57
C ASP A 339 4.87 21.82 -11.84
N ALA A 340 4.40 22.02 -13.07
CA ALA A 340 3.36 22.98 -13.41
C ALA A 340 1.99 22.58 -12.86
N VAL A 341 1.60 21.30 -12.99
CA VAL A 341 0.36 20.75 -12.40
C VAL A 341 0.37 20.86 -10.88
N LEU A 342 1.49 20.53 -10.21
CA LEU A 342 1.63 20.70 -8.76
C LEU A 342 1.54 22.17 -8.32
N LYS A 343 2.02 23.12 -9.14
CA LYS A 343 1.82 24.56 -8.89
C LYS A 343 0.36 24.96 -9.04
N GLN A 344 -0.33 24.52 -10.10
CA GLN A 344 -1.75 24.78 -10.31
C GLN A 344 -2.60 24.23 -9.15
N GLN A 345 -2.35 22.99 -8.71
CA GLN A 345 -3.04 22.39 -7.56
C GLN A 345 -2.86 23.23 -6.29
N LYS A 346 -1.63 23.69 -6.00
CA LYS A 346 -1.35 24.56 -4.84
C LYS A 346 -2.02 25.94 -4.93
N THR A 347 -2.11 26.51 -6.13
CA THR A 347 -2.85 27.77 -6.35
C THR A 347 -4.34 27.57 -6.14
N LEU A 348 -4.93 26.52 -6.71
CA LEU A 348 -6.36 26.23 -6.61
C LEU A 348 -6.78 25.93 -5.15
N ILE A 349 -5.96 25.20 -4.38
CA ILE A 349 -6.18 25.01 -2.93
C ILE A 349 -6.16 26.36 -2.18
N ARG A 350 -5.25 27.28 -2.53
CA ARG A 350 -5.18 28.61 -1.91
C ARG A 350 -6.41 29.46 -2.27
N GLU A 351 -6.82 29.46 -3.54
CA GLU A 351 -8.02 30.15 -4.01
C GLU A 351 -9.28 29.61 -3.32
N LEU A 352 -9.41 28.29 -3.14
CA LEU A 352 -10.50 27.67 -2.38
C LEU A 352 -10.52 28.18 -0.93
N HIS A 353 -9.35 28.20 -0.28
CA HIS A 353 -9.20 28.63 1.11
C HIS A 353 -9.51 30.14 1.29
N ASP A 354 -9.02 30.98 0.38
CA ASP A 354 -9.30 32.42 0.40
C ASP A 354 -10.76 32.72 0.02
N PHE A 355 -11.41 31.92 -0.83
CA PHE A 355 -12.85 31.96 -1.07
C PHE A 355 -13.64 31.64 0.20
N PHE A 356 -13.35 30.54 0.91
CA PHE A 356 -14.04 30.21 2.17
C PHE A 356 -13.83 31.27 3.26
N ARG A 357 -12.65 31.89 3.31
CA ARG A 357 -12.37 33.04 4.17
C ARG A 357 -13.19 34.27 3.79
N ALA A 358 -13.31 34.58 2.49
CA ALA A 358 -14.08 35.73 1.99
C ALA A 358 -15.60 35.55 2.14
N VAL A 359 -16.11 34.32 2.08
CA VAL A 359 -17.54 33.98 2.27
C VAL A 359 -17.97 34.02 3.74
N GLY A 360 -17.05 34.24 4.69
CA GLY A 360 -17.41 34.58 6.07
C GLY A 360 -17.82 33.41 6.96
N MET A 361 -17.53 32.16 6.56
CA MET A 361 -17.82 30.93 7.33
C MET A 361 -16.88 30.72 8.54
N GLY A 362 -16.48 31.80 9.22
CA GLY A 362 -15.55 31.81 10.35
C GLY A 362 -16.18 32.12 11.71
N GLY A 363 -17.52 32.09 11.83
CA GLY A 363 -18.23 32.68 12.96
C GLY A 363 -19.47 31.94 13.45
N ILE A 364 -19.34 30.65 13.82
CA ILE A 364 -20.36 29.94 14.61
C ILE A 364 -19.73 29.28 15.85
N ALA A 365 -18.93 30.05 16.58
CA ALA A 365 -18.23 29.60 17.79
C ALA A 365 -18.32 30.61 18.94
N SER A 366 -19.51 31.20 19.18
CA SER A 366 -19.93 31.85 20.45
C SER A 366 -21.33 32.48 20.33
N ALA A 367 -22.41 31.71 20.58
CA ALA A 367 -23.72 32.25 21.03
C ALA A 367 -24.77 31.13 21.28
N SER A 368 -24.78 30.55 22.49
CA SER A 368 -26.04 30.13 23.15
C SER A 368 -25.77 29.78 24.61
N GLN A 369 -25.76 30.82 25.44
CA GLN A 369 -25.91 30.69 26.88
C GLN A 369 -27.41 30.80 27.19
N VAL A 370 -28.09 29.67 27.39
CA VAL A 370 -29.46 29.62 27.91
C VAL A 370 -29.43 28.85 29.23
N GLN A 371 -29.97 29.46 30.28
CA GLN A 371 -29.94 28.91 31.64
C GLN A 371 -31.28 28.25 32.03
N SER A 372 -31.18 27.24 32.89
CA SER A 372 -32.19 26.75 33.85
C SER A 372 -33.23 25.73 33.35
N PRO A 373 -33.81 24.88 34.25
CA PRO A 373 -33.47 24.62 35.67
C PRO A 373 -33.16 23.13 35.99
N GLN A 374 -32.78 22.86 37.24
CA GLN A 374 -32.45 21.52 37.76
C GLN A 374 -33.69 20.63 37.99
N SER A 375 -33.57 19.31 37.74
CA SER A 375 -34.20 18.26 38.55
C SER A 375 -33.66 16.85 38.23
N GLY A 376 -33.51 16.00 39.25
CA GLY A 376 -33.57 14.53 39.12
C GLY A 376 -32.28 13.79 38.73
N ASN A 377 -31.74 12.99 39.66
CA ASN A 377 -30.65 12.04 39.40
C ASN A 377 -31.05 10.93 38.40
N VAL A 378 -30.38 10.86 37.25
CA VAL A 378 -30.09 9.62 36.51
C VAL A 378 -28.63 9.71 36.03
N ALA A 379 -27.93 8.57 35.95
CA ALA A 379 -26.56 8.53 35.47
C ALA A 379 -26.45 9.17 34.08
N VAL A 380 -25.55 10.15 33.94
CA VAL A 380 -25.35 10.89 32.68
C VAL A 380 -24.70 9.96 31.66
N ALA A 381 -25.54 9.29 30.88
CA ALA A 381 -25.20 8.92 29.51
C ALA A 381 -24.86 10.24 28.81
N ARG A 382 -23.56 10.52 28.69
CA ARG A 382 -23.05 11.73 28.07
C ARG A 382 -23.44 11.65 26.59
N GLU A 383 -24.45 12.39 26.19
CA GLU A 383 -24.82 12.55 24.79
C GLU A 383 -23.57 13.02 24.03
N MET A 384 -22.94 12.08 23.32
CA MET A 384 -21.83 12.41 22.45
C MET A 384 -22.41 13.23 21.31
N THR A 385 -22.00 14.50 21.23
CA THR A 385 -22.37 15.34 20.09
C THR A 385 -21.87 14.69 18.81
N VAL A 386 -22.47 15.06 17.67
CA VAL A 386 -22.02 14.55 16.37
C VAL A 386 -20.53 14.84 16.14
N GLU A 387 -20.01 15.93 16.69
CA GLU A 387 -18.58 16.26 16.65
C GLU A 387 -17.73 15.30 17.50
N ASP A 388 -18.21 14.90 18.68
CA ASP A 388 -17.55 13.90 19.52
C ASP A 388 -17.57 12.51 18.87
N THR A 389 -18.65 12.12 18.18
CA THR A 389 -18.68 10.85 17.43
C THR A 389 -17.77 10.87 16.22
N ILE A 390 -17.71 11.97 15.46
CA ILE A 390 -16.76 12.16 14.35
C ILE A 390 -15.31 12.09 14.86
N ARG A 391 -15.00 12.77 15.97
CA ARG A 391 -13.67 12.71 16.60
C ARG A 391 -13.31 11.30 17.05
N GLN A 392 -14.24 10.58 17.71
CA GLN A 392 -14.02 9.21 18.14
C GLN A 392 -13.82 8.25 16.95
N ILE A 393 -14.57 8.43 15.85
CA ILE A 393 -14.38 7.67 14.61
C ILE A 393 -12.99 7.97 14.00
N GLY A 394 -12.55 9.23 14.02
CA GLY A 394 -11.19 9.62 13.61
C GLY A 394 -10.10 8.94 14.45
N GLU A 395 -10.24 8.95 15.78
CA GLU A 395 -9.32 8.27 16.70
C GLU A 395 -9.31 6.75 16.52
N GLN A 396 -10.48 6.13 16.29
CA GLN A 396 -10.58 4.70 16.00
C GLN A 396 -9.94 4.35 14.65
N ARG A 397 -10.16 5.14 13.59
CA ARG A 397 -9.49 4.97 12.30
C ARG A 397 -7.97 5.10 12.42
N ALA A 398 -7.47 6.09 13.17
CA ALA A 398 -6.05 6.24 13.44
C ALA A 398 -5.45 5.02 14.17
N ARG A 399 -6.17 4.47 15.16
CA ARG A 399 -5.76 3.22 15.83
C ARG A 399 -5.75 2.00 14.90
N VAL A 400 -6.76 1.86 14.04
CA VAL A 400 -6.80 0.76 13.05
C VAL A 400 -5.64 0.85 12.07
N ILE A 401 -5.31 2.06 11.59
CA ILE A 401 -4.15 2.30 10.72
C ILE A 401 -2.83 1.96 11.44
N ALA A 402 -2.66 2.39 12.69
CA ALA A 402 -1.48 2.05 13.49
C ALA A 402 -1.34 0.53 13.70
N LEU A 403 -2.43 -0.16 14.05
CA LEU A 403 -2.45 -1.63 14.19
C LEU A 403 -2.15 -2.33 12.86
N GLN A 404 -2.65 -1.83 11.74
CA GLN A 404 -2.34 -2.36 10.41
C GLN A 404 -0.85 -2.17 10.05
N GLU A 405 -0.27 -1.04 10.45
CA GLU A 405 1.16 -0.76 10.29
C GLU A 405 2.02 -1.69 11.14
N GLU A 406 1.66 -1.92 12.41
CA GLU A 406 2.30 -2.90 13.30
C GLU A 406 2.18 -4.33 12.76
N LEU A 407 1.00 -4.76 12.32
CA LEU A 407 0.78 -6.08 11.73
C LEU A 407 1.61 -6.24 10.44
N SER A 408 1.73 -5.17 9.63
CA SER A 408 2.61 -5.16 8.46
C SER A 408 4.11 -5.23 8.83
N ARG A 409 4.52 -4.59 9.94
CA ARG A 409 5.89 -4.65 10.47
C ARG A 409 6.19 -6.07 10.96
N CYS A 410 5.35 -6.65 11.83
CA CYS A 410 5.45 -8.05 12.26
C CYS A 410 5.49 -9.02 11.08
N ARG A 411 4.66 -8.83 10.05
CA ARG A 411 4.69 -9.67 8.83
C ARG A 411 6.02 -9.55 8.08
N ARG A 412 6.60 -8.35 7.96
CA ARG A 412 7.93 -8.14 7.37
C ARG A 412 9.03 -8.79 8.21
N GLU A 413 8.98 -8.65 9.53
CA GLU A 413 9.93 -9.28 10.46
C GLU A 413 9.85 -10.81 10.42
N VAL A 414 8.65 -11.40 10.41
CA VAL A 414 8.46 -12.85 10.25
C VAL A 414 8.98 -13.34 8.89
N VAL A 415 8.78 -12.58 7.80
CA VAL A 415 9.33 -12.91 6.48
C VAL A 415 10.86 -12.80 6.46
N GLN A 416 11.43 -11.80 7.15
CA GLN A 416 12.89 -11.67 7.30
C GLN A 416 13.47 -12.80 8.15
N LEU A 417 12.85 -13.15 9.28
CA LEU A 417 13.23 -14.29 10.13
C LEU A 417 13.11 -15.65 9.41
N LYS A 418 12.12 -15.80 8.51
CA LYS A 418 12.01 -16.97 7.61
C LYS A 418 13.10 -16.99 6.53
N ARG A 419 13.60 -15.83 6.07
CA ARG A 419 14.67 -15.72 5.06
C ARG A 419 16.08 -15.74 5.64
N SER A 420 16.26 -15.31 6.90
CA SER A 420 17.55 -15.33 7.60
C SER A 420 17.87 -16.68 8.26
N LYS A 421 16.99 -17.68 8.11
CA LYS A 421 17.21 -19.03 8.60
C LYS A 421 17.78 -19.89 7.45
N PRO A 422 19.10 -20.15 7.39
CA PRO A 422 19.66 -21.02 6.37
C PRO A 422 19.09 -22.44 6.51
N SER A 423 18.90 -23.11 5.38
CA SER A 423 18.31 -24.44 5.31
C SER A 423 19.26 -25.50 5.89
N GLN A 424 19.04 -25.86 7.15
CA GLN A 424 19.49 -27.10 7.77
C GLN A 424 18.35 -27.69 8.61
N PRO A 425 18.31 -29.03 8.81
CA PRO A 425 17.22 -29.69 9.52
C PRO A 425 17.17 -29.25 10.99
N PRO A 426 15.99 -29.29 11.63
CA PRO A 426 15.88 -29.07 13.06
C PRO A 426 16.60 -30.18 13.86
N ASP A 427 16.86 -29.91 15.14
CA ASP A 427 17.28 -30.85 16.20
C ASP A 427 18.76 -30.88 16.62
N GLY A 428 19.33 -29.68 16.87
CA GLY A 428 20.54 -29.51 17.68
C GLY A 428 20.26 -28.79 19.01
N LEU A 429 20.34 -27.45 19.00
CA LEU A 429 20.19 -26.63 20.23
C LEU A 429 18.82 -26.75 20.92
N GLY A 430 17.72 -26.86 20.16
CA GLY A 430 16.38 -26.99 20.74
C GLY A 430 16.23 -28.25 21.60
N ALA A 431 16.79 -29.38 21.15
CA ALA A 431 16.79 -30.63 21.90
C ALA A 431 17.59 -30.52 23.20
N GLN A 432 18.82 -29.99 23.15
CA GLN A 432 19.66 -29.80 24.33
C GLN A 432 19.04 -28.82 25.35
N GLN A 433 18.50 -27.69 24.91
CA GLN A 433 17.83 -26.73 25.79
C GLN A 433 16.57 -27.34 26.43
N THR A 434 15.77 -28.09 25.66
CA THR A 434 14.57 -28.76 26.19
C THR A 434 14.94 -29.90 27.15
N GLN A 435 16.09 -30.54 26.97
CA GLN A 435 16.59 -31.59 27.88
C GLN A 435 17.18 -31.00 29.17
N TYR A 436 17.89 -29.86 29.11
CA TYR A 436 18.33 -29.13 30.29
C TYR A 436 17.14 -28.60 31.12
N VAL A 437 16.14 -28.02 30.46
CA VAL A 437 14.90 -27.60 31.14
C VAL A 437 14.16 -28.79 31.75
N ARG A 438 14.07 -29.94 31.06
CA ARG A 438 13.55 -31.18 31.64
C ARG A 438 14.30 -31.59 32.91
N SER A 439 15.64 -31.66 32.88
CA SER A 439 16.40 -32.07 34.08
C SER A 439 16.23 -31.11 35.26
N VAL A 440 16.19 -29.78 35.01
CA VAL A 440 15.96 -28.78 36.06
C VAL A 440 14.54 -28.90 36.64
N VAL A 441 13.53 -29.12 35.80
CA VAL A 441 12.14 -29.29 36.26
C VAL A 441 11.94 -30.61 37.00
N VAL A 442 12.55 -31.71 36.55
CA VAL A 442 12.59 -32.99 37.30
C VAL A 442 13.21 -32.77 38.69
N GLN A 443 14.35 -32.07 38.77
CA GLN A 443 15.05 -31.82 40.03
C GLN A 443 14.28 -30.89 40.97
N LEU A 444 13.58 -29.88 40.44
CA LEU A 444 12.66 -29.03 41.21
C LEU A 444 11.44 -29.82 41.72
N LEU A 445 10.83 -30.66 40.88
CA LEU A 445 9.73 -31.52 41.32
C LEU A 445 10.20 -32.50 42.40
N CYS A 446 11.36 -33.15 42.24
CA CYS A 446 11.92 -34.07 43.23
C CYS A 446 12.36 -33.41 44.55
N SER A 447 12.55 -32.09 44.59
CA SER A 447 12.93 -31.35 45.81
C SER A 447 11.76 -30.63 46.49
N LEU A 448 10.60 -30.53 45.83
CA LEU A 448 9.38 -30.00 46.42
C LEU A 448 8.66 -31.10 47.24
N ASN A 449 8.65 -30.96 48.57
CA ASN A 449 7.94 -31.89 49.48
C ASN A 449 6.40 -31.85 49.35
N ASP A 450 5.82 -30.94 48.56
CA ASP A 450 4.36 -30.88 48.36
C ASP A 450 3.90 -31.79 47.21
N ALA A 451 3.55 -33.01 47.61
CA ALA A 451 2.99 -34.03 46.73
C ALA A 451 1.69 -33.61 46.02
N SER A 452 0.93 -32.64 46.54
CA SER A 452 -0.35 -32.21 45.98
C SER A 452 -0.17 -31.25 44.80
N ILE A 453 0.78 -30.32 44.90
CA ILE A 453 1.13 -29.36 43.85
C ILE A 453 1.82 -30.09 42.70
N ALA A 454 2.79 -30.94 43.00
CA ALA A 454 3.50 -31.71 41.98
C ALA A 454 2.58 -32.65 41.18
N LYS A 455 1.56 -33.28 41.80
CA LYS A 455 0.53 -34.07 41.08
C LYS A 455 -0.27 -33.26 40.07
N ARG A 456 -0.55 -31.98 40.35
CA ARG A 456 -1.32 -31.10 39.45
C ARG A 456 -0.47 -30.53 38.31
N LEU A 457 0.81 -30.28 38.56
CA LEU A 457 1.73 -29.72 37.56
C LEU A 457 2.29 -30.80 36.60
N LEU A 458 2.48 -32.03 37.07
CA LEU A 458 3.10 -33.10 36.28
C LEU A 458 2.44 -33.36 34.91
N PRO A 459 1.10 -33.41 34.74
CA PRO A 459 0.48 -33.65 33.44
C PRO A 459 0.74 -32.50 32.45
N VAL A 460 0.74 -31.25 32.94
CA VAL A 460 1.00 -30.05 32.14
C VAL A 460 2.46 -29.99 31.71
N LEU A 461 3.39 -30.26 32.64
CA LEU A 461 4.83 -30.28 32.37
C LEU A 461 5.20 -31.46 31.46
N SER A 462 4.59 -32.62 31.65
CA SER A 462 4.72 -33.81 30.77
C SER A 462 4.33 -33.47 29.33
N MET A 463 3.20 -32.80 29.14
CA MET A 463 2.69 -32.41 27.81
C MET A 463 3.57 -31.35 27.13
N LEU A 464 4.02 -30.32 27.87
CA LEU A 464 4.81 -29.21 27.32
C LEU A 464 6.27 -29.58 27.03
N LEU A 465 6.90 -30.39 27.89
CA LEU A 465 8.32 -30.71 27.81
C LEU A 465 8.62 -32.11 27.26
N LYS A 466 7.59 -32.94 27.01
CA LYS A 466 7.71 -34.34 26.56
C LYS A 466 8.63 -35.15 27.48
N PHE A 467 8.19 -35.33 28.73
CA PHE A 467 8.92 -36.14 29.72
C PHE A 467 9.09 -37.58 29.21
N SER A 468 10.28 -38.15 29.41
CA SER A 468 10.54 -39.57 29.12
C SER A 468 9.98 -40.46 30.23
N ASN A 469 9.87 -41.76 29.97
CA ASN A 469 9.52 -42.74 31.00
C ASN A 469 10.56 -42.75 32.14
N ASP A 470 11.84 -42.50 31.83
CA ASP A 470 12.91 -42.44 32.83
C ASP A 470 12.74 -41.22 33.75
N ASP A 471 12.41 -40.05 33.20
CA ASP A 471 12.07 -38.85 34.01
C ASP A 471 10.88 -39.11 34.94
N MET A 472 9.83 -39.78 34.42
CA MET A 472 8.62 -40.12 35.18
C MET A 472 8.91 -41.14 36.29
N THR A 473 9.77 -42.13 36.06
CA THR A 473 10.18 -43.08 37.12
C THR A 473 11.06 -42.41 38.17
N ALA A 474 11.93 -41.47 37.79
CA ALA A 474 12.73 -40.68 38.72
C ALA A 474 11.85 -39.86 39.69
N VAL A 475 10.88 -39.09 39.16
CA VAL A 475 9.93 -38.31 39.98
C VAL A 475 9.08 -39.24 40.87
N THR A 476 8.58 -40.35 40.33
CA THR A 476 7.77 -41.31 41.11
C THR A 476 8.56 -41.98 42.23
N LYS A 477 9.85 -42.26 42.01
CA LYS A 477 10.76 -42.81 43.02
C LYS A 477 11.13 -41.78 44.10
N ALA A 478 11.21 -40.49 43.76
CA ALA A 478 11.44 -39.41 44.72
C ALA A 478 10.20 -39.12 45.59
N MET A 479 8.98 -39.38 45.09
CA MET A 479 7.73 -39.20 45.83
C MET A 479 6.99 -40.52 46.12
N PRO A 480 7.48 -41.38 47.04
CA PRO A 480 6.82 -42.65 47.39
C PRO A 480 5.39 -42.48 47.95
N GLN A 481 5.04 -41.28 48.42
CA GLN A 481 3.69 -40.92 48.85
C GLN A 481 2.65 -40.96 47.70
N TRP A 482 3.11 -40.98 46.43
CA TRP A 482 2.23 -41.06 45.27
C TRP A 482 1.74 -42.47 44.98
N THR A 483 2.53 -43.50 45.30
CA THR A 483 2.19 -44.90 45.06
C THR A 483 1.44 -45.55 46.22
N GLN A 484 1.42 -44.93 47.41
CA GLN A 484 0.72 -45.44 48.60
C GLN A 484 -0.81 -45.19 48.64
N HIS A 485 -1.37 -44.45 47.69
CA HIS A 485 -2.82 -44.17 47.59
C HIS A 485 -3.44 -44.76 46.32
N ARG A 486 -3.09 -46.02 45.99
CA ARG A 486 -3.65 -46.77 44.87
C ARG A 486 -4.16 -48.13 45.32
#